data_AF-A0A538TDD6-F1
#
_entry.id   AF-A0A538TDD6-F1
#
_cell.length_a   1.000
_cell.length_b   1.000
_cell.length_c   1.000
_cell.angle_alpha   90.00
_cell.angle_beta   90.00
_cell.angle_gamma   90.00
#
_symmetry.space_group_name_H-M   'P 1'
#
loop_
_entity.id
_entity.type
_entity.pdbx_description
1 polymer ?
#
loop_
_entity_poly.entity_id
_entity_poly.type
_entity_poly.pdbx_seq_one_letter_code
_entity_poly.pdbx_strand_id
1 'polypeptide(L)'
;PWAEVPAGAPPRAALFSTWVPLTSLVHAVGGCDDPAPDWRDAITRLRALRERIGTQVPESVNPVKQVARRLAGRHLYIYGGIPRTAAAATRFRQQINENAKLPAHSAVAPELNHNEIVAWERPDAFHHSLGVIVLRDVEDSPEVAIRLELSSSRSPAAAWRGSPHK
;
A
#
# COMPACT_ATOMS: atom_id res chain seq x y z
N PRO A 1 19.42 -0.31 -25.92
CA PRO A 1 17.96 -0.62 -25.91
C PRO A 1 17.16 0.63 -25.51
N TRP A 2 16.09 0.94 -26.24
CA TRP A 2 15.13 1.99 -25.89
C TRP A 2 13.72 1.42 -25.96
N ALA A 3 12.78 1.98 -25.19
CA ALA A 3 11.39 1.56 -25.17
C ALA A 3 10.48 2.79 -25.14
N GLU A 4 9.39 2.75 -25.90
CA GLU A 4 8.37 3.79 -25.90
C GLU A 4 7.42 3.61 -24.71
N VAL A 5 7.15 4.70 -23.98
CA VAL A 5 6.22 4.70 -22.84
C VAL A 5 4.86 5.21 -23.31
N PRO A 6 3.76 4.46 -23.10
CA PRO A 6 2.43 4.91 -23.45
C PRO A 6 2.09 6.27 -22.82
N ALA A 7 1.67 7.22 -23.66
CA ALA A 7 1.25 8.56 -23.23
C ALA A 7 -0.22 8.59 -22.76
N GLY A 8 -0.62 9.71 -22.16
CA GLY A 8 -2.03 10.02 -21.87
C GLY A 8 -2.53 9.68 -20.45
N ALA A 9 -1.81 8.84 -19.70
CA ALA A 9 -2.09 8.61 -18.29
C ALA A 9 -1.29 9.58 -17.39
N PRO A 10 -1.88 10.18 -16.34
CA PRO A 10 -1.09 10.92 -15.36
C PRO A 10 -0.11 9.97 -14.63
N PRO A 11 1.04 10.46 -14.13
CA PRO A 11 2.07 9.62 -13.49
C PRO A 11 1.51 8.66 -12.41
N ARG A 12 0.53 9.15 -11.65
CA ARG A 12 -0.16 8.42 -10.58
C ARG A 12 -0.96 7.20 -11.05
N ALA A 13 -1.29 7.12 -12.33
CA ALA A 13 -1.99 6.01 -12.98
C ALA A 13 -1.10 5.24 -13.98
N ALA A 14 0.17 5.63 -14.14
CA ALA A 14 1.05 5.14 -15.19
C ALA A 14 2.14 4.16 -14.69
N LEU A 15 1.96 3.54 -13.52
CA LEU A 15 2.98 2.65 -12.92
C LEU A 15 3.43 1.54 -13.89
N PHE A 16 2.49 0.89 -14.57
CA PHE A 16 2.79 -0.20 -15.49
C PHE A 16 3.55 0.30 -16.74
N SER A 17 3.24 1.52 -17.19
CA SER A 17 3.90 2.17 -18.33
C SER A 17 5.40 2.34 -18.12
N THR A 18 5.86 2.51 -16.88
CA THR A 18 7.29 2.55 -16.54
C THR A 18 7.85 1.21 -16.06
N TRP A 19 7.02 0.40 -15.38
CA TRP A 19 7.46 -0.88 -14.80
C TRP A 19 7.87 -1.90 -15.86
N VAL A 20 7.04 -2.05 -16.90
CA VAL A 20 7.28 -2.98 -18.01
C VAL A 20 8.59 -2.69 -18.72
N PRO A 21 8.84 -1.49 -19.28
CA PRO A 21 10.09 -1.23 -20.00
C PRO A 21 11.31 -1.32 -19.07
N LEU A 22 11.19 -0.94 -17.79
CA LEU A 22 12.28 -1.08 -16.83
C LEU A 22 12.64 -2.56 -16.61
N THR A 23 11.65 -3.40 -16.34
CA THR A 23 11.88 -4.83 -16.07
C THR A 23 12.26 -5.59 -17.34
N SER A 24 11.75 -5.21 -18.52
CA SER A 24 12.27 -5.67 -19.82
C SER A 24 13.75 -5.34 -20.00
N LEU A 25 14.17 -4.11 -19.65
CA LEU A 25 15.56 -3.71 -19.77
C LEU A 25 16.47 -4.51 -18.84
N VAL A 26 16.06 -4.70 -17.58
CA VAL A 26 16.79 -5.52 -16.60
C VAL A 26 16.94 -6.96 -17.09
N HIS A 27 15.88 -7.55 -17.65
CA HIS A 27 15.94 -8.88 -18.26
C HIS A 27 16.88 -8.92 -19.47
N ALA A 28 16.79 -7.94 -20.38
CA ALA A 28 17.61 -7.89 -21.59
C ALA A 28 19.11 -7.78 -21.32
N VAL A 29 19.50 -7.25 -20.16
CA VAL A 29 20.91 -7.21 -19.71
C VAL A 29 21.31 -8.40 -18.83
N GLY A 30 20.43 -9.40 -18.68
CA GLY A 30 20.67 -10.61 -17.87
C GLY A 30 20.56 -10.41 -16.36
N GLY A 31 19.91 -9.33 -15.91
CA GLY A 31 19.77 -9.00 -14.48
C GLY A 31 18.60 -9.71 -13.78
N CYS A 32 17.70 -10.35 -14.54
CA CYS A 32 16.62 -11.18 -14.02
C CYS A 32 16.09 -12.17 -15.07
N ASP A 33 15.32 -13.14 -14.62
CA ASP A 33 14.52 -14.02 -15.49
C ASP A 33 13.46 -13.24 -16.28
N ASP A 34 12.82 -13.88 -17.27
CA ASP A 34 11.76 -13.24 -18.07
C ASP A 34 10.59 -12.81 -17.15
N PRO A 35 10.30 -11.49 -17.04
CA PRO A 35 9.25 -10.98 -16.17
C PRO A 35 7.85 -11.07 -16.79
N ALA A 36 7.72 -11.45 -18.07
CA ALA A 36 6.45 -11.47 -18.77
C ALA A 36 5.38 -12.41 -18.14
N PRO A 37 5.71 -13.60 -17.61
CA PRO A 37 4.74 -14.43 -16.89
C PRO A 37 4.13 -13.70 -15.69
N ASP A 38 4.94 -13.02 -14.87
CA ASP A 38 4.49 -12.29 -13.69
C ASP A 38 3.59 -11.11 -14.05
N TRP A 39 3.89 -10.40 -15.14
CA TRP A 39 2.99 -9.34 -15.62
C TRP A 39 1.61 -9.87 -16.01
N ARG A 40 1.57 -11.03 -16.71
CA ARG A 40 0.29 -11.65 -17.13
C ARG A 40 -0.52 -12.12 -15.92
N ASP A 41 0.14 -12.70 -14.92
CA ASP A 41 -0.51 -13.06 -13.66
C ASP A 41 -1.04 -11.82 -12.92
N ALA A 42 -0.23 -10.77 -12.80
CA ALA A 42 -0.64 -9.51 -12.20
C ALA A 42 -1.85 -8.88 -12.91
N ILE A 43 -1.87 -8.85 -14.24
CA ILE A 43 -3.01 -8.35 -15.04
C ILE A 43 -4.27 -9.15 -14.72
N THR A 44 -4.17 -10.48 -14.65
CA THR A 44 -5.30 -11.36 -14.36
C THR A 44 -5.85 -11.09 -12.97
N ARG A 45 -4.99 -11.02 -11.95
CA ARG A 45 -5.37 -10.72 -10.57
C ARG A 45 -5.97 -9.33 -10.42
N LEU A 46 -5.38 -8.32 -11.06
CA LEU A 46 -5.88 -6.94 -11.00
C LEU A 46 -7.24 -6.78 -11.68
N ARG A 47 -7.49 -7.49 -12.79
CA ARG A 47 -8.81 -7.52 -13.44
C ARG A 47 -9.85 -8.17 -12.52
N ALA A 48 -9.56 -9.33 -11.96
CA ALA A 48 -10.45 -9.99 -11.00
C ALA A 48 -10.73 -9.11 -9.77
N LEU A 49 -9.70 -8.42 -9.26
CA LEU A 49 -9.83 -7.49 -8.16
C LEU A 49 -10.75 -6.32 -8.53
N ARG A 50 -10.56 -5.71 -9.71
CA ARG A 50 -11.40 -4.62 -10.22
C ARG A 50 -12.88 -5.00 -10.27
N GLU A 51 -13.23 -6.21 -10.70
CA GLU A 51 -14.63 -6.65 -10.72
C GLU A 51 -15.21 -6.76 -9.30
N ARG A 52 -14.39 -7.08 -8.29
CA ARG A 52 -14.82 -7.22 -6.90
C ARG A 52 -14.87 -5.91 -6.13
N ILE A 53 -13.95 -4.98 -6.39
CA ILE A 53 -13.79 -3.74 -5.59
C ILE A 53 -13.88 -2.45 -6.41
N GLY A 54 -14.25 -2.53 -7.68
CA GLY A 54 -14.35 -1.40 -8.59
C GLY A 54 -15.37 -0.35 -8.17
N THR A 55 -15.32 0.80 -8.82
CA THR A 55 -16.20 1.95 -8.54
C THR A 55 -17.68 1.64 -8.77
N GLN A 56 -18.00 0.71 -9.68
CA GLN A 56 -19.37 0.28 -9.98
C GLN A 56 -19.94 -0.68 -8.93
N VAL A 57 -19.10 -1.30 -8.08
CA VAL A 57 -19.56 -2.26 -7.06
C VAL A 57 -20.14 -1.50 -5.86
N PRO A 58 -21.38 -1.79 -5.41
CA PRO A 58 -21.98 -1.13 -4.24
C PRO A 58 -21.15 -1.28 -2.96
N GLU A 59 -21.17 -0.28 -2.08
CA GLU A 59 -20.40 -0.30 -0.82
C GLU A 59 -20.78 -1.45 0.12
N SER A 60 -22.05 -1.88 0.14
CA SER A 60 -22.52 -2.97 0.98
C SER A 60 -21.78 -4.29 0.77
N VAL A 61 -21.23 -4.51 -0.43
CA VAL A 61 -20.48 -5.71 -0.82
C VAL A 61 -19.03 -5.42 -1.20
N ASN A 62 -18.60 -4.15 -1.14
CA ASN A 62 -17.24 -3.72 -1.47
C ASN A 62 -16.46 -3.40 -0.20
N PRO A 63 -15.59 -4.31 0.29
CA PRO A 63 -14.86 -4.11 1.53
C PRO A 63 -13.92 -2.91 1.49
N VAL A 64 -13.37 -2.56 0.33
CA VAL A 64 -12.45 -1.42 0.19
C VAL A 64 -13.21 -0.10 0.36
N LYS A 65 -14.44 0.01 -0.16
CA LYS A 65 -15.28 1.20 0.07
C LYS A 65 -15.68 1.34 1.55
N GLN A 66 -15.99 0.24 2.22
CA GLN A 66 -16.32 0.26 3.66
C GLN A 66 -15.12 0.72 4.51
N VAL A 67 -13.90 0.30 4.14
CA VAL A 67 -12.68 0.76 4.78
C VAL A 67 -12.45 2.24 4.49
N ALA A 68 -12.57 2.67 3.24
CA ALA A 68 -12.45 4.07 2.86
C ALA A 68 -13.44 4.96 3.63
N ARG A 69 -14.67 4.50 3.84
CA ARG A 69 -15.69 5.19 4.65
C ARG A 69 -15.25 5.40 6.10
N ARG A 70 -14.65 4.37 6.73
CA ARG A 70 -14.15 4.45 8.12
C ARG A 70 -12.92 5.38 8.25
N LEU A 71 -12.15 5.49 7.18
CA LEU A 71 -10.94 6.29 7.11
C LEU A 71 -11.17 7.73 6.61
N ALA A 72 -12.35 8.03 6.07
CA ALA A 72 -12.68 9.35 5.54
C ALA A 72 -12.53 10.44 6.61
N GLY A 73 -11.84 11.52 6.25
CA GLY A 73 -11.57 12.66 7.16
C GLY A 73 -10.46 12.43 8.18
N ARG A 74 -9.79 11.27 8.17
CA ARG A 74 -8.66 10.98 9.06
C ARG A 74 -7.32 11.28 8.41
N HIS A 75 -6.33 11.69 9.21
CA HIS A 75 -4.93 11.69 8.79
C HIS A 75 -4.42 10.25 8.82
N LEU A 76 -3.83 9.79 7.71
CA LEU A 76 -3.52 8.38 7.52
C LEU A 76 -2.04 8.09 7.72
N TYR A 77 -1.76 7.06 8.51
CA TYR A 77 -0.44 6.48 8.72
C TYR A 77 -0.41 5.10 8.08
N ILE A 78 0.55 4.87 7.18
CA ILE A 78 0.65 3.64 6.39
C ILE A 78 1.96 2.93 6.73
N TYR A 79 1.87 1.73 7.29
CA TYR A 79 3.03 1.00 7.78
C TYR A 79 3.33 -0.25 6.94
N GLY A 80 4.61 -0.51 6.73
CA GLY A 80 5.12 -1.75 6.12
C GLY A 80 6.25 -2.36 6.94
N GLY A 81 6.58 -3.63 6.68
CA GLY A 81 7.55 -4.41 7.44
C GLY A 81 8.82 -4.80 6.68
N ILE A 82 8.75 -4.83 5.36
CA ILE A 82 9.80 -5.34 4.47
C ILE A 82 9.91 -4.45 3.22
N PRO A 83 10.99 -4.52 2.42
CA PRO A 83 11.20 -3.60 1.29
C PRO A 83 10.02 -3.50 0.31
N ARG A 84 9.33 -4.62 0.02
CA ARG A 84 8.14 -4.63 -0.86
C ARG A 84 6.97 -3.86 -0.25
N THR A 85 6.66 -4.07 1.04
CA THR A 85 5.56 -3.39 1.73
C THR A 85 5.91 -1.94 2.04
N ALA A 86 7.19 -1.60 2.21
CA ALA A 86 7.68 -0.23 2.30
C ALA A 86 7.47 0.56 0.99
N ALA A 87 7.81 -0.03 -0.15
CA ALA A 87 7.55 0.55 -1.47
C ALA A 87 6.05 0.75 -1.70
N ALA A 88 5.24 -0.26 -1.35
CA ALA A 88 3.78 -0.19 -1.41
C ALA A 88 3.22 0.91 -0.49
N ALA A 89 3.71 1.04 0.75
CA ALA A 89 3.28 2.07 1.70
C ALA A 89 3.57 3.48 1.19
N THR A 90 4.77 3.69 0.64
CA THR A 90 5.16 4.95 0.00
C THR A 90 4.23 5.30 -1.17
N ARG A 91 3.97 4.33 -2.04
CA ARG A 91 3.12 4.52 -3.21
C ARG A 91 1.66 4.76 -2.83
N PHE A 92 1.18 4.10 -1.78
CA PHE A 92 -0.16 4.30 -1.22
C PHE A 92 -0.27 5.73 -0.67
N ARG A 93 0.67 6.17 0.16
CA ARG A 93 0.71 7.55 0.68
C ARG A 93 0.60 8.58 -0.45
N GLN A 94 1.38 8.41 -1.53
CA GLN A 94 1.31 9.27 -2.70
C GLN A 94 -0.09 9.26 -3.35
N GLN A 95 -0.73 8.10 -3.48
CA GLN A 95 -2.11 8.04 -4.01
C GLN A 95 -3.12 8.79 -3.15
N ILE A 96 -3.00 8.72 -1.82
CA ILE A 96 -3.88 9.45 -0.91
C ILE A 96 -3.64 10.95 -1.06
N ASN A 97 -2.38 11.40 -1.02
CA ASN A 97 -2.02 12.81 -1.17
C ASN A 97 -2.54 13.38 -2.51
N GLU A 98 -2.36 12.64 -3.60
CA GLU A 98 -2.68 13.14 -4.94
C GLU A 98 -4.17 13.08 -5.29
N ASN A 99 -4.85 11.99 -4.95
CA ASN A 99 -6.25 11.76 -5.36
C ASN A 99 -7.26 12.22 -4.30
N ALA A 100 -6.99 11.97 -3.02
CA ALA A 100 -7.90 12.34 -1.93
C ALA A 100 -7.61 13.74 -1.35
N LYS A 101 -6.48 14.36 -1.74
CA LYS A 101 -6.02 15.66 -1.21
C LYS A 101 -5.87 15.65 0.32
N LEU A 102 -5.54 14.48 0.87
CA LEU A 102 -5.35 14.27 2.30
C LEU A 102 -3.86 14.07 2.59
N PRO A 103 -3.27 14.81 3.54
CA PRO A 103 -1.93 14.53 4.00
C PRO A 103 -1.88 13.14 4.67
N ALA A 104 -1.03 12.27 4.15
CA ALA A 104 -0.73 10.97 4.73
C ALA A 104 0.76 10.81 5.02
N HIS A 105 1.06 9.94 5.99
CA HIS A 105 2.40 9.54 6.39
C HIS A 105 2.63 8.05 6.09
N SER A 106 3.89 7.67 5.90
CA SER A 106 4.23 6.25 5.82
C SER A 106 5.59 5.98 6.43
N ALA A 107 5.69 4.87 7.14
CA ALA A 107 6.89 4.43 7.86
C ALA A 107 7.05 2.91 7.79
N VAL A 108 8.23 2.43 8.16
CA VAL A 108 8.61 1.02 7.98
C VAL A 108 9.23 0.49 9.27
N ALA A 109 8.87 -0.73 9.67
CA ALA A 109 9.54 -1.42 10.77
C ALA A 109 11.00 -1.79 10.39
N PRO A 110 11.96 -1.78 11.33
CA PRO A 110 11.80 -1.48 12.75
C PRO A 110 11.82 0.01 13.10
N GLU A 111 12.22 0.89 12.18
CA GLU A 111 12.41 2.32 12.43
C GLU A 111 11.15 3.00 12.97
N LEU A 112 9.98 2.59 12.45
CA LEU A 112 8.65 2.94 12.98
C LEU A 112 8.58 2.78 14.51
N ASN A 113 9.07 1.66 15.03
CA ASN A 113 8.98 1.31 16.44
C ASN A 113 9.94 2.13 17.31
N HIS A 114 10.99 2.70 16.73
CA HIS A 114 11.92 3.59 17.44
C HIS A 114 11.40 5.02 17.48
N ASN A 115 10.73 5.48 16.41
CA ASN A 115 10.41 6.90 16.26
C ASN A 115 8.94 7.26 16.53
N GLU A 116 8.00 6.35 16.28
CA GLU A 116 6.58 6.70 16.24
C GLU A 116 5.75 6.00 17.30
N ILE A 117 6.17 4.83 17.81
CA ILE A 117 5.33 4.06 18.73
C ILE A 117 5.04 4.80 20.04
N VAL A 118 6.00 5.60 20.52
CA VAL A 118 5.86 6.43 21.73
C VAL A 118 4.90 7.60 21.53
N ALA A 119 4.73 8.07 20.28
CA ALA A 119 3.79 9.14 19.97
C ALA A 119 2.34 8.68 20.19
N TRP A 120 2.04 7.39 20.01
CA TRP A 120 0.69 6.83 20.15
C TRP A 120 0.21 6.65 21.60
N GLU A 121 1.07 6.83 22.60
CA GLU A 121 0.74 6.57 24.01
C GLU A 121 -0.13 7.66 24.67
N ARG A 122 -0.34 8.81 24.01
CA ARG A 122 -1.15 9.91 24.55
C ARG A 122 -2.52 9.97 23.86
N PRO A 123 -3.59 9.42 24.44
CA PRO A 123 -4.92 9.52 23.83
C PRO A 123 -5.48 10.92 24.02
N ASP A 124 -5.35 11.76 23.00
CA ASP A 124 -6.06 13.03 22.90
C ASP A 124 -7.00 13.07 21.68
N ALA A 125 -7.74 14.17 21.53
CA ALA A 125 -8.66 14.36 20.42
C ALA A 125 -7.98 14.26 19.05
N PHE A 126 -6.70 14.63 18.95
CA PHE A 126 -5.93 14.50 17.72
C PHE A 126 -5.69 13.03 17.37
N HIS A 127 -5.33 12.18 18.33
CA HIS A 127 -5.11 10.75 18.10
C HIS A 127 -6.37 10.04 17.61
N HIS A 128 -7.54 10.45 18.09
CA HIS A 128 -8.83 9.94 17.59
C HIS A 128 -9.16 10.37 16.16
N SER A 129 -8.49 11.40 15.63
CA SER A 129 -8.59 11.84 14.23
C SER A 129 -7.63 11.10 13.28
N LEU A 130 -6.76 10.25 13.81
CA LEU A 130 -5.80 9.48 13.01
C LEU A 130 -6.40 8.15 12.56
N GLY A 131 -5.84 7.58 11.49
CA GLY A 131 -6.14 6.22 11.04
C GLY A 131 -4.88 5.50 10.63
N VAL A 132 -4.78 4.22 10.96
CA VAL A 132 -3.60 3.39 10.66
C VAL A 132 -3.94 2.28 9.69
N ILE A 133 -3.15 2.17 8.62
CA ILE A 133 -3.18 1.08 7.63
C ILE A 133 -1.89 0.29 7.77
N VAL A 134 -1.99 -1.01 8.01
CA VAL A 134 -0.82 -1.90 8.08
C VAL A 134 -0.82 -2.83 6.89
N LEU A 135 0.26 -2.76 6.10
CA LEU A 135 0.55 -3.66 4.99
C LEU A 135 1.37 -4.83 5.53
N ARG A 136 0.77 -6.02 5.48
CA ARG A 136 1.39 -7.27 5.91
C ARG A 136 1.72 -8.15 4.73
N ASP A 137 2.80 -8.90 4.87
CA ASP A 137 3.26 -9.88 3.91
C ASP A 137 3.50 -11.23 4.60
N VAL A 138 3.42 -12.33 3.83
CA VAL A 138 3.71 -13.67 4.35
C VAL A 138 5.19 -13.85 4.71
N GLU A 139 6.06 -13.04 4.09
CA GLU A 139 7.49 -13.04 4.35
C GLU A 139 7.93 -12.10 5.49
N ASP A 140 6.98 -11.40 6.14
CA ASP A 140 7.32 -10.64 7.35
C ASP A 140 7.88 -11.61 8.42
N SER A 141 9.07 -11.32 8.95
CA SER A 141 9.62 -12.11 10.05
C SER A 141 8.68 -12.04 11.26
N PRO A 142 8.69 -13.04 12.17
CA PRO A 142 7.88 -13.00 13.39
C PRO A 142 8.05 -11.70 14.18
N GLU A 143 9.28 -11.19 14.28
CA GLU A 143 9.60 -9.94 14.96
C GLU A 143 8.98 -8.73 14.26
N VAL A 144 9.05 -8.66 12.93
CA VAL A 144 8.44 -7.59 12.13
C VAL A 144 6.92 -7.63 12.24
N ALA A 145 6.31 -8.82 12.15
CA ALA A 145 4.87 -8.99 12.27
C ALA A 145 4.36 -8.53 13.64
N ILE A 146 5.05 -8.91 14.73
CA ILE A 146 4.74 -8.46 16.09
C ILE A 146 4.87 -6.94 16.21
N ARG A 147 5.94 -6.36 15.66
CA ARG A 147 6.17 -4.91 15.67
C ARG A 147 5.06 -4.13 14.97
N LEU A 148 4.63 -4.60 13.80
CA LEU A 148 3.52 -4.00 13.06
C LEU A 148 2.20 -4.15 13.83
N GLU A 149 1.97 -5.30 14.46
CA GLU A 149 0.78 -5.55 15.26
C GLU A 149 0.71 -4.63 16.48
N LEU A 150 1.77 -4.54 17.27
CA LEU A 150 1.85 -3.67 18.45
C LEU A 150 1.67 -2.20 18.09
N SER A 151 2.21 -1.77 16.94
CA SER A 151 2.04 -0.40 16.46
C SER A 151 0.59 -0.11 16.08
N SER A 152 -0.11 -1.11 15.53
CA SER A 152 -1.52 -0.98 15.15
C SER A 152 -2.49 -1.03 16.32
N SER A 153 -2.21 -1.84 17.36
CA SER A 153 -3.10 -2.02 18.51
C SER A 153 -3.12 -0.82 19.46
N ARG A 154 -2.05 -0.02 19.42
CA ARG A 154 -1.93 1.23 20.18
C ARG A 154 -2.58 2.43 19.47
N SER A 155 -3.03 2.28 18.23
CA SER A 155 -3.77 3.34 17.53
C SER A 155 -5.26 3.28 17.86
N PRO A 156 -5.89 4.39 18.30
CA PRO A 156 -7.26 4.39 18.78
C PRO A 156 -8.35 4.32 17.68
N ALA A 157 -8.01 4.14 16.39
CA ALA A 157 -9.06 4.03 15.37
C ALA A 157 -8.73 3.19 14.12
N ALA A 158 -9.64 2.25 13.86
CA ALA A 158 -9.86 1.55 12.58
C ALA A 158 -8.59 1.02 11.90
N ALA A 159 -7.85 0.15 12.59
CA ALA A 159 -6.80 -0.64 11.97
C ALA A 159 -7.41 -1.54 10.87
N TRP A 160 -7.22 -1.17 9.60
CA TRP A 160 -7.44 -2.13 8.51
C TRP A 160 -6.23 -3.04 8.42
N ARG A 161 -6.48 -4.34 8.57
CA ARG A 161 -5.48 -5.39 8.47
C ARG A 161 -5.57 -5.97 7.07
N GLY A 162 -4.58 -5.69 6.21
CA GLY A 162 -4.46 -6.41 4.95
C GLY A 162 -4.34 -7.91 5.24
N SER A 163 -5.10 -8.74 4.53
CA SER A 163 -4.89 -10.18 4.55
C SER A 163 -3.55 -10.49 3.87
N PRO A 164 -2.69 -11.35 4.44
CA PRO A 164 -1.55 -11.85 3.71
C PRO A 164 -2.07 -12.58 2.47
N HIS A 165 -1.73 -12.08 1.29
CA HIS A 165 -1.99 -12.81 0.07
C HIS A 165 -0.98 -13.97 0.01
N LYS A 166 -1.50 -15.20 -0.12
CA LYS A 166 -0.73 -16.38 -0.52
C LYS A 166 -0.36 -16.27 -2.00
#